data_AF-A0A151JJZ9-F1
#
_entry.id   AF-A0A151JJZ9-F1
#
_cell.length_a   1.000
_cell.length_b   1.000
_cell.length_c   1.000
_cell.angle_alpha   90.00
_cell.angle_beta   90.00
_cell.angle_gamma   90.00
#
_symmetry.space_group_name_H-M   'P 1'
#
loop_
_entity.id
_entity.type
_entity.pdbx_description
1 polymer ?
#
loop_
_entity_poly.entity_id
_entity_poly.type
_entity_poly.pdbx_seq_one_letter_code
_entity_poly.pdbx_strand_id
1 'polypeptide(L)'
;MFLEQKLKNHIQKGLILVEELYRVRPIFIFIHQQPFLPPILAKLTTDGWECVALRYKNQWDFHGSITNGGVIHGDMPFAGFNNQGKDCRTDHKTNVADSSQPTQSDFLKDASMNLFYDFFGVEPDEHNKVRDNGIFTKISNHANDCGTEIKNKITQDKLYIWVEGSCEIKADEYKALATASMATDGVLILVHDGVLSLMGGSTGGEKIKGILFHFNYDFSPQVNGTHWNNLYAKNALYPAGAANGNFPTEYLSKATFYQHGAFTMTGGQILDINGQAALFNTSLNMRYNGDVFRSVFDPFAQPRWIKGSWHDF
;
A
#
# COMPACT_ATOMS: atom_id res chain seq x y z
N MET A 1 -29.76 56.39 -16.06
CA MET A 1 -28.91 57.11 -15.09
C MET A 1 -29.38 56.75 -13.70
N PHE A 2 -28.97 55.57 -13.24
CA PHE A 2 -28.65 55.23 -11.86
C PHE A 2 -28.22 53.76 -11.91
N LEU A 3 -26.92 53.56 -11.76
CA LEU A 3 -26.36 52.32 -11.25
C LEU A 3 -27.08 51.98 -9.93
N GLU A 4 -27.09 50.69 -9.59
CA GLU A 4 -27.51 50.17 -8.28
C GLU A 4 -29.02 50.24 -7.98
N GLN A 5 -29.68 49.08 -8.03
CA GLN A 5 -30.45 48.52 -6.91
C GLN A 5 -31.43 47.39 -7.32
N LYS A 6 -31.04 46.43 -8.19
CA LYS A 6 -31.73 45.11 -8.26
C LYS A 6 -30.99 44.01 -9.05
N LEU A 7 -29.65 44.03 -9.00
CA LEU A 7 -28.78 42.93 -9.44
C LEU A 7 -28.09 42.29 -8.23
N LYS A 8 -28.88 42.07 -7.17
CA LYS A 8 -28.56 41.27 -5.98
C LYS A 8 -29.82 40.50 -5.61
N ASN A 9 -29.86 39.25 -6.06
CA ASN A 9 -30.57 38.09 -5.49
C ASN A 9 -31.03 37.18 -6.62
N HIS A 10 -30.53 35.94 -6.59
CA HIS A 10 -30.94 34.76 -7.37
C HIS A 10 -30.26 34.46 -8.72
N ILE A 11 -28.92 34.50 -8.82
CA ILE A 11 -28.18 33.53 -9.65
C ILE A 11 -26.82 33.25 -8.98
N GLN A 12 -26.74 32.14 -8.25
CA GLN A 12 -25.56 31.30 -7.96
C GLN A 12 -25.89 30.44 -6.73
N LYS A 13 -26.86 29.54 -6.91
CA LYS A 13 -27.00 28.36 -6.06
C LYS A 13 -26.61 27.16 -6.90
N GLY A 14 -25.51 26.57 -6.47
CA GLY A 14 -25.05 25.20 -6.68
C GLY A 14 -25.85 24.36 -7.66
N LEU A 15 -25.33 24.29 -8.87
CA LEU A 15 -25.49 23.12 -9.72
C LEU A 15 -24.15 22.91 -10.42
N ILE A 16 -23.25 22.21 -9.73
CA ILE A 16 -22.19 21.46 -10.40
C ILE A 16 -22.40 20.01 -9.95
N LEU A 17 -23.13 19.27 -10.79
CA LEU A 17 -23.01 17.84 -10.88
C LEU A 17 -21.54 17.55 -11.25
N VAL A 18 -20.75 17.14 -10.27
CA VAL A 18 -19.54 16.37 -10.54
C VAL A 18 -19.88 14.93 -10.17
N GLU A 19 -20.35 14.18 -11.18
CA GLU A 19 -20.18 12.73 -11.18
C GLU A 19 -18.67 12.44 -11.23
N GLU A 20 -18.04 12.32 -10.07
CA GLU A 20 -16.74 11.65 -9.99
C GLU A 20 -17.00 10.20 -9.57
N LEU A 21 -16.90 9.31 -10.57
CA LEU A 21 -16.86 7.87 -10.37
C LEU A 21 -15.60 7.50 -9.56
N TYR A 22 -15.75 7.31 -8.25
CA TYR A 22 -14.73 6.69 -7.40
C TYR A 22 -14.70 5.17 -7.68
N ARG A 23 -13.99 4.77 -8.74
CA ARG A 23 -13.62 3.37 -8.99
C ARG A 23 -12.39 3.02 -8.15
N VAL A 24 -12.60 2.10 -7.23
CA VAL A 24 -11.57 1.49 -6.40
C VAL A 24 -11.47 0.03 -6.84
N ARG A 25 -10.27 -0.39 -7.23
CA ARG A 25 -9.96 -1.78 -7.65
C ARG A 25 -8.80 -2.31 -6.79
N PRO A 26 -9.03 -2.73 -5.53
CA PRO A 26 -7.95 -3.17 -4.66
C PRO A 26 -7.58 -4.64 -4.92
N ILE A 27 -6.28 -4.96 -4.83
CA ILE A 27 -5.70 -6.32 -4.96
C ILE A 27 -4.39 -6.44 -4.11
N PHE A 28 -4.42 -7.06 -2.92
CA PHE A 28 -3.30 -7.62 -2.08
C PHE A 28 -2.50 -6.67 -1.14
N ILE A 29 -2.17 -7.09 0.11
CA ILE A 29 -1.09 -8.05 0.51
C ILE A 29 -1.39 -9.12 1.59
N PHE A 30 -0.60 -10.20 1.52
CA PHE A 30 -0.26 -11.34 2.42
C PHE A 30 -0.05 -11.00 3.91
N ILE A 31 -0.16 -11.97 4.85
CA ILE A 31 0.98 -12.64 5.54
C ILE A 31 0.61 -13.95 6.33
N HIS A 32 1.19 -15.12 6.00
CA HIS A 32 1.36 -16.40 6.79
C HIS A 32 0.11 -17.30 7.11
N GLN A 33 0.11 -18.66 7.13
CA GLN A 33 1.02 -19.71 7.68
C GLN A 33 1.20 -20.99 6.78
N GLN A 34 2.34 -21.70 6.99
CA GLN A 34 2.78 -23.04 6.48
C GLN A 34 3.55 -23.08 5.13
N PRO A 35 4.48 -24.05 4.92
CA PRO A 35 5.79 -23.75 4.34
C PRO A 35 5.86 -23.74 2.80
N PHE A 36 6.60 -22.74 2.32
CA PHE A 36 7.48 -22.77 1.16
C PHE A 36 6.87 -23.10 -0.22
N LEU A 37 6.11 -22.14 -0.74
CA LEU A 37 6.09 -21.77 -2.15
C LEU A 37 6.09 -20.22 -2.20
N PRO A 38 6.58 -19.57 -3.28
CA PRO A 38 6.37 -18.13 -3.46
C PRO A 38 4.87 -17.86 -3.26
N PRO A 39 4.49 -16.71 -2.71
CA PRO A 39 3.20 -16.57 -2.06
C PRO A 39 2.09 -16.71 -3.11
N ILE A 40 1.52 -17.91 -3.23
CA ILE A 40 0.33 -18.18 -4.03
C ILE A 40 -0.81 -18.19 -3.02
N LEU A 41 -1.35 -16.99 -2.75
CA LEU A 41 -2.65 -16.80 -2.12
C LEU A 41 -3.70 -17.19 -3.14
N ALA A 42 -3.87 -18.49 -3.28
CA ALA A 42 -5.17 -19.07 -3.40
C ALA A 42 -5.01 -20.58 -3.37
N LYS A 43 -5.72 -21.22 -2.45
CA LYS A 43 -5.95 -22.64 -2.56
C LYS A 43 -6.94 -22.85 -3.70
N LEU A 44 -6.57 -23.65 -4.69
CA LEU A 44 -7.51 -24.08 -5.70
C LEU A 44 -8.46 -25.13 -5.10
N THR A 45 -9.75 -24.87 -5.18
CA THR A 45 -10.79 -25.85 -4.82
C THR A 45 -11.52 -26.35 -6.07
N THR A 46 -12.54 -27.18 -5.87
CA THR A 46 -13.49 -27.56 -6.93
C THR A 46 -14.22 -26.35 -7.51
N ASP A 47 -14.39 -25.28 -6.73
CA ASP A 47 -15.29 -24.17 -7.07
C ASP A 47 -14.56 -22.89 -7.47
N GLY A 48 -13.24 -22.83 -7.27
CA GLY A 48 -12.44 -21.67 -7.65
C GLY A 48 -11.20 -21.50 -6.78
N TRP A 49 -10.53 -20.38 -6.99
CA TRP A 49 -9.37 -19.96 -6.20
C TRP A 49 -9.81 -19.20 -4.94
N GLU A 50 -9.31 -19.59 -3.76
CA GLU A 50 -9.51 -18.86 -2.50
C GLU A 50 -8.61 -17.61 -2.42
N CYS A 51 -8.90 -16.62 -3.25
CA CYS A 51 -8.14 -15.38 -3.36
C CYS A 51 -8.27 -14.50 -2.10
N VAL A 52 -7.25 -13.68 -1.83
CA VAL A 52 -7.21 -12.78 -0.67
C VAL A 52 -6.68 -11.41 -1.07
N ALA A 53 -7.55 -10.43 -1.24
CA ALA A 53 -7.20 -9.06 -1.65
C ALA A 53 -6.69 -8.17 -0.50
N LEU A 54 -7.02 -8.43 0.75
CA LEU A 54 -6.52 -7.63 1.88
C LEU A 54 -6.41 -8.47 3.14
N ARG A 55 -5.34 -8.24 3.90
CA ARG A 55 -5.24 -8.69 5.29
C ARG A 55 -5.07 -7.51 6.22
N TYR A 56 -5.79 -7.53 7.34
CA TYR A 56 -5.75 -6.45 8.31
C TYR A 56 -5.86 -6.98 9.74
N LYS A 57 -5.17 -6.33 10.67
CA LYS A 57 -5.08 -6.80 12.07
C LYS A 57 -6.23 -6.30 12.93
N ASN A 58 -6.46 -5.00 12.88
CA ASN A 58 -7.34 -4.31 13.81
C ASN A 58 -8.68 -3.95 13.16
N GLN A 59 -8.73 -2.75 12.58
CA GLN A 59 -9.90 -2.17 11.95
C GLN A 59 -9.55 -1.86 10.50
N TRP A 60 -10.56 -1.96 9.65
CA TRP A 60 -10.49 -1.60 8.26
C TRP A 60 -11.87 -1.09 7.86
N ASP A 61 -11.89 0.06 7.22
CA ASP A 61 -13.09 0.72 6.71
C ASP A 61 -12.76 1.26 5.32
N PHE A 62 -13.78 1.39 4.47
CA PHE A 62 -13.65 1.97 3.14
C PHE A 62 -14.85 2.84 2.82
N HIS A 63 -14.66 3.77 1.88
CA HIS A 63 -15.72 4.51 1.24
C HIS A 63 -15.47 4.49 -0.28
N GLY A 64 -16.51 4.25 -1.05
CA GLY A 64 -16.42 4.03 -2.50
C GLY A 64 -16.43 2.55 -2.87
N SER A 65 -16.21 2.25 -4.15
CA SER A 65 -16.32 0.88 -4.66
C SER A 65 -15.17 -0.02 -4.18
N ILE A 66 -15.24 -1.32 -4.45
CA ILE A 66 -14.12 -2.26 -4.37
C ILE A 66 -14.38 -3.33 -5.42
N THR A 67 -13.38 -3.64 -6.24
CA THR A 67 -13.44 -4.77 -7.16
C THR A 67 -12.16 -5.60 -7.11
N ASN A 68 -12.30 -6.86 -6.74
CA ASN A 68 -11.29 -7.89 -6.95
C ASN A 68 -11.39 -8.41 -8.40
N GLY A 69 -10.34 -8.17 -9.17
CA GLY A 69 -10.25 -8.54 -10.58
C GLY A 69 -10.20 -10.06 -10.82
N GLY A 70 -9.91 -10.84 -9.79
CA GLY A 70 -9.73 -12.27 -9.92
C GLY A 70 -8.32 -12.65 -10.41
N VAL A 71 -8.16 -13.90 -10.85
CA VAL A 71 -6.89 -14.45 -11.38
C VAL A 71 -6.91 -14.67 -12.89
N ILE A 72 -8.06 -14.39 -13.53
CA ILE A 72 -8.23 -14.55 -14.98
C ILE A 72 -8.35 -13.22 -15.72
N HIS A 73 -8.69 -12.15 -15.01
CA HIS A 73 -8.86 -10.81 -15.59
C HIS A 73 -7.76 -9.89 -15.07
N GLY A 74 -6.64 -9.79 -15.80
CA GLY A 74 -5.55 -8.90 -15.44
C GLY A 74 -4.17 -9.43 -15.80
N ASP A 75 -3.17 -8.90 -15.11
CA ASP A 75 -1.79 -9.40 -15.18
C ASP A 75 -1.76 -10.81 -14.53
N MET A 76 -1.01 -11.75 -15.11
CA MET A 76 -0.89 -13.09 -14.52
C MET A 76 -0.26 -13.01 -13.13
N PRO A 77 -0.75 -13.78 -12.13
CA PRO A 77 -0.21 -13.78 -10.78
C PRO A 77 1.29 -14.04 -10.71
N PHE A 78 1.84 -14.88 -11.59
CA PHE A 78 3.28 -15.13 -11.76
C PHE A 78 3.51 -15.88 -13.09
N ALA A 79 4.77 -15.94 -13.53
CA ALA A 79 5.17 -16.61 -14.74
C ALA A 79 4.83 -18.11 -14.70
N GLY A 80 4.05 -18.58 -15.68
CA GLY A 80 3.61 -19.97 -15.75
C GLY A 80 2.39 -20.29 -14.86
N PHE A 81 1.73 -19.29 -14.27
CA PHE A 81 0.47 -19.51 -13.57
C PHE A 81 -0.58 -20.14 -14.50
N ASN A 82 -1.14 -21.26 -14.07
CA ASN A 82 -2.25 -21.94 -14.74
C ASN A 82 -3.47 -21.89 -13.82
N ASN A 83 -4.49 -21.13 -14.23
CA ASN A 83 -5.74 -20.96 -13.49
C ASN A 83 -6.65 -22.20 -13.53
N GLN A 84 -6.32 -23.23 -14.33
CA GLN A 84 -7.12 -24.44 -14.57
C GLN A 84 -8.54 -24.12 -15.03
N GLY A 85 -8.71 -23.03 -15.79
CA GLY A 85 -10.01 -22.57 -16.25
C GLY A 85 -10.92 -22.01 -15.15
N LYS A 86 -10.41 -21.82 -13.93
CA LYS A 86 -11.16 -21.27 -12.79
C LYS A 86 -10.67 -19.88 -12.42
N ASP A 87 -11.61 -19.05 -11.99
CA ASP A 87 -11.31 -17.77 -11.37
C ASP A 87 -11.35 -17.86 -9.84
N CYS A 88 -11.21 -16.73 -9.15
CA CYS A 88 -11.51 -16.64 -7.72
C CYS A 88 -12.94 -17.10 -7.43
N ARG A 89 -13.09 -17.89 -6.36
CA ARG A 89 -14.39 -18.32 -5.84
C ARG A 89 -15.23 -17.08 -5.51
N THR A 90 -16.54 -17.15 -5.67
CA THR A 90 -17.44 -15.98 -5.55
C THR A 90 -17.40 -15.33 -4.17
N ASP A 91 -17.28 -16.13 -3.11
CA ASP A 91 -17.08 -15.73 -1.72
C ASP A 91 -15.61 -15.35 -1.38
N HIS A 92 -14.72 -15.36 -2.37
CA HIS A 92 -13.35 -14.85 -2.33
C HIS A 92 -13.11 -13.81 -3.45
N LYS A 93 -14.18 -13.16 -3.91
CA LYS A 93 -14.13 -12.17 -4.97
C LYS A 93 -15.08 -11.02 -4.65
N THR A 94 -14.59 -10.03 -3.91
CA THR A 94 -15.38 -8.84 -3.61
C THR A 94 -15.65 -8.03 -4.87
N ASN A 95 -16.90 -7.63 -5.07
CA ASN A 95 -17.30 -6.65 -6.05
C ASN A 95 -18.46 -5.83 -5.49
N VAL A 96 -18.15 -4.66 -4.92
CA VAL A 96 -19.09 -3.78 -4.24
C VAL A 96 -18.98 -2.36 -4.78
N ALA A 97 -20.11 -1.66 -4.82
CA ALA A 97 -20.18 -0.28 -5.31
C ALA A 97 -19.85 0.75 -4.22
N ASP A 98 -20.13 0.41 -2.97
CA ASP A 98 -19.90 1.26 -1.80
C ASP A 98 -19.81 0.45 -0.49
N SER A 99 -19.61 1.16 0.61
CA SER A 99 -19.43 0.61 1.96
C SER A 99 -20.71 0.12 2.64
N SER A 100 -21.88 0.26 2.01
CA SER A 100 -23.12 -0.35 2.50
C SER A 100 -23.19 -1.85 2.21
N GLN A 101 -22.34 -2.34 1.31
CA GLN A 101 -22.26 -3.74 0.93
C GLN A 101 -21.06 -4.41 1.61
N PRO A 102 -21.22 -5.62 2.16
CA PRO A 102 -20.12 -6.32 2.81
C PRO A 102 -19.09 -6.81 1.78
N THR A 103 -17.83 -6.80 2.18
CA THR A 103 -16.78 -7.52 1.46
C THR A 103 -16.91 -9.03 1.64
N GLN A 104 -16.27 -9.79 0.76
CA GLN A 104 -16.19 -11.24 0.81
C GLN A 104 -14.94 -11.70 1.59
N SER A 105 -14.69 -13.01 1.61
CA SER A 105 -13.58 -13.64 2.36
C SER A 105 -12.19 -13.33 1.79
N ASP A 106 -12.12 -12.57 0.70
CA ASP A 106 -10.87 -11.99 0.21
C ASP A 106 -10.39 -10.80 1.07
N PHE A 107 -11.20 -10.32 2.01
CA PHE A 107 -10.82 -9.34 3.04
C PHE A 107 -10.71 -10.05 4.40
N LEU A 108 -9.50 -10.47 4.74
CA LEU A 108 -9.23 -11.34 5.87
C LEU A 108 -8.72 -10.56 7.08
N LYS A 109 -9.48 -10.57 8.17
CA LYS A 109 -8.99 -10.12 9.45
C LYS A 109 -8.06 -11.17 10.05
N ASP A 110 -6.86 -10.77 10.46
CA ASP A 110 -5.92 -11.62 11.16
C ASP A 110 -5.23 -10.87 12.30
N ALA A 111 -5.67 -11.16 13.53
CA ALA A 111 -5.13 -10.55 14.74
C ALA A 111 -3.71 -11.04 15.09
N SER A 112 -3.27 -12.17 14.51
CA SER A 112 -1.98 -12.80 14.81
C SER A 112 -0.82 -12.30 13.94
N MET A 113 -1.08 -11.42 12.97
CA MET A 113 -0.05 -10.91 12.07
C MET A 113 1.09 -10.20 12.81
N ASN A 114 2.31 -10.55 12.42
CA ASN A 114 3.57 -9.91 12.82
C ASN A 114 4.37 -9.59 11.56
N LEU A 115 4.03 -8.47 10.90
CA LEU A 115 4.34 -8.33 9.48
C LEU A 115 5.85 -8.24 9.21
N PHE A 116 6.59 -7.52 10.06
CA PHE A 116 8.04 -7.45 9.99
C PHE A 116 8.68 -8.84 10.16
N TYR A 117 8.28 -9.59 11.19
CA TYR A 117 8.78 -10.96 11.40
C TYR A 117 8.44 -11.89 10.26
N ASP A 118 7.21 -11.83 9.76
CA ASP A 118 6.77 -12.73 8.71
C ASP A 118 7.45 -12.43 7.36
N PHE A 119 7.88 -11.18 7.14
CA PHE A 119 8.62 -10.79 5.94
C PHE A 119 10.13 -11.03 6.06
N PHE A 120 10.76 -10.68 7.18
CA PHE A 120 12.22 -10.78 7.32
C PHE A 120 12.69 -12.02 8.08
N GLY A 121 11.78 -12.70 8.75
CA GLY A 121 12.10 -13.80 9.65
C GLY A 121 12.81 -13.40 10.93
N VAL A 122 12.83 -12.10 11.25
CA VAL A 122 13.55 -11.47 12.38
C VAL A 122 12.55 -10.72 13.24
N GLU A 123 12.67 -10.79 14.56
CA GLU A 123 11.75 -10.10 15.45
C GLU A 123 11.81 -8.57 15.26
N PRO A 124 10.68 -7.84 15.40
CA PRO A 124 10.63 -6.41 15.15
C PRO A 124 11.59 -5.56 16.00
N ASP A 125 11.89 -5.98 17.23
CA ASP A 125 12.86 -5.31 18.12
C ASP A 125 14.31 -5.48 17.65
N GLU A 126 14.57 -6.45 16.78
CA GLU A 126 15.87 -6.70 16.17
C GLU A 126 15.97 -6.15 14.73
N HIS A 127 15.07 -5.25 14.32
CA HIS A 127 15.01 -4.68 12.96
C HIS A 127 16.35 -4.10 12.47
N ASN A 128 17.19 -3.59 13.38
CA ASN A 128 18.53 -3.12 13.05
C ASN A 128 19.42 -4.21 12.41
N LYS A 129 19.24 -5.48 12.79
CA LYS A 129 19.95 -6.62 12.15
C LYS A 129 19.58 -6.76 10.69
N VAL A 130 18.31 -6.54 10.35
CA VAL A 130 17.83 -6.56 8.95
C VAL A 130 18.39 -5.35 8.20
N ARG A 131 18.28 -4.15 8.78
CA ARG A 131 18.79 -2.92 8.17
C ARG A 131 20.29 -3.00 7.86
N ASP A 132 21.08 -3.51 8.80
CA ASP A 132 22.54 -3.47 8.74
C ASP A 132 23.17 -4.77 8.20
N ASN A 133 22.38 -5.67 7.60
CA ASN A 133 22.85 -6.95 7.05
C ASN A 133 23.72 -6.84 5.78
N GLY A 134 23.94 -5.64 5.26
CA GLY A 134 24.72 -5.38 4.04
C GLY A 134 23.93 -5.45 2.73
N ILE A 135 22.65 -5.83 2.76
CA ILE A 135 21.76 -5.83 1.60
C ILE A 135 21.17 -4.43 1.36
N PHE A 136 20.72 -3.77 2.43
CA PHE A 136 20.06 -2.47 2.33
C PHE A 136 21.03 -1.33 2.05
N THR A 137 20.62 -0.44 1.15
CA THR A 137 21.16 0.90 1.01
C THR A 137 20.35 1.87 1.85
N LYS A 138 20.97 2.44 2.88
CA LYS A 138 20.33 3.41 3.77
C LYS A 138 20.29 4.81 3.15
N ILE A 139 19.16 5.48 3.28
CA ILE A 139 18.99 6.92 3.05
C ILE A 139 18.31 7.56 4.26
N SER A 140 18.60 8.82 4.56
CA SER A 140 18.06 9.54 5.72
C SER A 140 18.04 11.04 5.43
N ASN A 141 17.22 11.81 6.16
CA ASN A 141 17.08 13.27 6.00
C ASN A 141 16.52 13.73 4.64
N HIS A 142 15.69 12.90 4.00
CA HIS A 142 15.09 13.19 2.69
C HIS A 142 13.57 13.26 2.74
N ALA A 143 13.00 13.87 3.78
CA ALA A 143 11.56 13.85 3.98
C ALA A 143 10.76 14.49 2.82
N ASN A 144 11.30 15.53 2.17
CA ASN A 144 10.60 16.30 1.13
C ASN A 144 11.02 15.96 -0.31
N ASP A 145 12.07 15.17 -0.47
CA ASP A 145 12.68 14.77 -1.75
C ASP A 145 12.92 13.24 -1.81
N CYS A 146 12.20 12.50 -0.94
CA CYS A 146 12.40 11.08 -0.73
C CYS A 146 12.31 10.28 -2.03
N GLY A 147 11.30 10.57 -2.86
CA GLY A 147 11.10 9.87 -4.12
C GLY A 147 12.24 10.10 -5.12
N THR A 148 12.82 11.30 -5.14
CA THR A 148 14.01 11.60 -5.95
C THR A 148 15.20 10.74 -5.51
N GLU A 149 15.47 10.67 -4.21
CA GLU A 149 16.60 9.91 -3.69
C GLU A 149 16.44 8.40 -3.88
N ILE A 150 15.25 7.86 -3.61
CA ILE A 150 14.94 6.46 -3.89
C ILE A 150 15.19 6.15 -5.37
N LYS A 151 14.67 7.00 -6.27
CA LYS A 151 14.88 6.85 -7.72
C LYS A 151 16.38 6.88 -8.06
N ASN A 152 17.16 7.78 -7.46
CA ASN A 152 18.60 7.85 -7.69
C ASN A 152 19.30 6.54 -7.26
N LYS A 153 18.91 5.95 -6.12
CA LYS A 153 19.43 4.65 -5.68
C LYS A 153 19.07 3.52 -6.64
N ILE A 154 17.83 3.47 -7.13
CA ILE A 154 17.41 2.47 -8.13
C ILE A 154 18.24 2.59 -9.41
N THR A 155 18.48 3.81 -9.90
CA THR A 155 19.34 4.02 -11.09
C THR A 155 20.81 3.65 -10.87
N GLN A 156 21.23 3.48 -9.61
CA GLN A 156 22.56 2.99 -9.21
C GLN A 156 22.56 1.48 -8.91
N ASP A 157 21.52 0.76 -9.36
CA ASP A 157 21.33 -0.67 -9.13
C ASP A 157 21.24 -1.04 -7.63
N LYS A 158 20.72 -0.12 -6.81
CA LYS A 158 20.41 -0.35 -5.40
C LYS A 158 18.92 -0.63 -5.26
N LEU A 159 18.57 -1.91 -5.21
CA LEU A 159 17.18 -2.38 -5.25
C LEU A 159 16.53 -2.53 -3.86
N TYR A 160 17.33 -2.57 -2.80
CA TYR A 160 16.88 -2.67 -1.41
C TYR A 160 17.21 -1.38 -0.68
N ILE A 161 16.19 -0.56 -0.45
CA ILE A 161 16.36 0.80 0.05
C ILE A 161 15.68 0.89 1.42
N TRP A 162 16.46 1.32 2.42
CA TRP A 162 15.98 1.59 3.77
C TRP A 162 15.98 3.08 4.01
N VAL A 163 14.81 3.67 4.13
CA VAL A 163 14.61 5.09 4.42
C VAL A 163 14.41 5.25 5.92
N GLU A 164 15.35 5.93 6.57
CA GLU A 164 15.23 6.26 7.99
C GLU A 164 14.52 7.60 8.16
N GLY A 165 13.42 7.61 8.92
CA GLY A 165 12.60 8.78 9.18
C GLY A 165 11.48 9.00 8.14
N SER A 166 10.87 10.19 8.23
CA SER A 166 9.75 10.56 7.34
C SER A 166 10.14 10.61 5.87
N CYS A 167 9.19 10.28 5.00
CA CYS A 167 9.37 10.19 3.55
C CYS A 167 8.07 10.61 2.83
N GLU A 168 8.10 11.72 2.12
CA GLU A 168 7.06 12.10 1.17
C GLU A 168 7.57 11.88 -0.27
N ILE A 169 6.74 11.20 -1.05
CA ILE A 169 6.95 10.99 -2.48
C ILE A 169 5.88 11.81 -3.20
N LYS A 170 6.30 12.91 -3.85
CA LYS A 170 5.39 13.78 -4.63
C LYS A 170 5.02 13.13 -5.96
N ALA A 171 4.01 13.67 -6.64
CA ALA A 171 3.46 13.06 -7.87
C ALA A 171 4.48 12.91 -9.01
N ASP A 172 5.31 13.93 -9.22
CA ASP A 172 6.41 13.92 -10.18
C ASP A 172 7.52 12.94 -9.78
N GLU A 173 7.84 12.86 -8.50
CA GLU A 173 8.82 11.90 -7.97
C GLU A 173 8.31 10.46 -8.05
N TYR A 174 7.03 10.21 -7.74
CA TYR A 174 6.38 8.92 -7.88
C TYR A 174 6.46 8.42 -9.32
N LYS A 175 6.14 9.29 -10.28
CA LYS A 175 6.24 8.97 -11.71
C LYS A 175 7.67 8.59 -12.12
N ALA A 176 8.66 9.35 -11.67
CA ALA A 176 10.05 9.09 -11.96
C ALA A 176 10.53 7.77 -11.32
N LEU A 177 10.14 7.53 -10.07
CA LEU A 177 10.41 6.31 -9.33
C LEU A 177 9.78 5.09 -10.00
N ALA A 178 8.50 5.16 -10.37
CA ALA A 178 7.80 4.11 -11.08
C ALA A 178 8.52 3.75 -12.38
N THR A 179 8.92 4.75 -13.16
CA THR A 179 9.71 4.55 -14.38
C THR A 179 11.02 3.83 -14.12
N ALA A 180 11.77 4.23 -13.09
CA ALA A 180 13.04 3.58 -12.72
C ALA A 180 12.81 2.12 -12.27
N SER A 181 11.78 1.85 -11.49
CA SER A 181 11.48 0.50 -10.98
C SER A 181 11.18 -0.50 -12.10
N MET A 182 10.58 -0.04 -13.21
CA MET A 182 10.24 -0.91 -14.34
C MET A 182 11.46 -1.49 -15.07
N ALA A 183 12.64 -0.90 -14.90
CA ALA A 183 13.91 -1.40 -15.46
C ALA A 183 14.58 -2.48 -14.60
N THR A 184 13.95 -2.88 -13.50
CA THR A 184 14.47 -3.85 -12.52
C THR A 184 13.57 -5.08 -12.45
N ASP A 185 13.97 -6.10 -11.69
CA ASP A 185 13.10 -7.25 -11.36
C ASP A 185 12.17 -7.00 -10.18
N GLY A 186 12.32 -5.86 -9.51
CA GLY A 186 11.58 -5.50 -8.30
C GLY A 186 12.47 -4.67 -7.39
N VAL A 187 11.85 -3.71 -6.70
CA VAL A 187 12.52 -2.91 -5.67
C VAL A 187 11.83 -3.12 -4.32
N LEU A 188 12.61 -3.17 -3.24
CA LEU A 188 12.11 -3.03 -1.87
C LEU A 188 12.38 -1.62 -1.39
N ILE A 189 11.32 -0.90 -1.08
CA ILE A 189 11.40 0.40 -0.44
C ILE A 189 10.84 0.23 0.96
N LEU A 190 11.69 0.26 1.98
CA LEU A 190 11.28 0.22 3.37
C LEU A 190 11.42 1.62 3.98
N VAL A 191 10.36 2.17 4.54
CA VAL A 191 10.35 3.42 5.30
C VAL A 191 10.22 3.08 6.77
N HIS A 192 11.20 3.48 7.56
CA HIS A 192 11.33 3.14 8.97
C HIS A 192 11.19 4.37 9.86
N ASP A 193 10.36 4.25 10.91
CA ASP A 193 10.23 5.22 12.00
C ASP A 193 9.99 6.67 11.54
N GLY A 194 8.91 6.83 10.78
CA GLY A 194 8.50 8.12 10.23
C GLY A 194 7.09 8.12 9.66
N VAL A 195 6.70 9.26 9.09
CA VAL A 195 5.51 9.30 8.23
C VAL A 195 5.85 8.94 6.80
N LEU A 196 4.92 8.31 6.11
CA LEU A 196 5.01 8.03 4.69
C LEU A 196 3.82 8.65 3.96
N SER A 197 4.08 9.57 3.03
CA SER A 197 3.06 10.03 2.08
C SER A 197 3.40 9.69 0.64
N LEU A 198 2.40 9.18 -0.07
CA LEU A 198 2.42 9.01 -1.52
C LEU A 198 1.42 9.97 -2.14
N MET A 199 1.91 10.91 -2.93
CA MET A 199 1.09 11.83 -3.70
C MET A 199 1.19 11.41 -5.17
N GLY A 200 0.04 11.18 -5.81
CA GLY A 200 -0.07 10.72 -7.19
C GLY A 200 -0.88 11.69 -8.03
N GLY A 201 -0.80 11.53 -9.36
CA GLY A 201 -1.63 12.28 -10.30
C GLY A 201 -3.11 11.87 -10.28
N SER A 202 -3.92 12.59 -11.04
CA SER A 202 -5.37 12.37 -11.14
C SER A 202 -5.78 11.22 -12.06
N THR A 203 -4.88 10.68 -12.89
CA THR A 203 -5.22 9.64 -13.89
C THR A 203 -4.17 8.53 -13.98
N GLY A 204 -4.64 7.28 -13.88
CA GLY A 204 -3.93 6.10 -14.37
C GLY A 204 -2.52 5.89 -13.82
N GLY A 205 -2.35 6.06 -12.50
CA GLY A 205 -1.06 6.11 -11.81
C GLY A 205 -0.02 5.13 -12.32
N GLU A 206 1.19 5.64 -12.53
CA GLU A 206 2.32 4.86 -13.00
C GLU A 206 2.58 3.63 -12.11
N LYS A 207 3.02 2.55 -12.75
CA LYS A 207 3.20 1.26 -12.09
C LYS A 207 4.55 1.20 -11.40
N ILE A 208 4.58 1.08 -10.07
CA ILE A 208 5.79 0.67 -9.35
C ILE A 208 5.92 -0.85 -9.41
N LYS A 209 7.05 -1.32 -9.94
CA LYS A 209 7.45 -2.73 -9.89
C LYS A 209 8.26 -2.99 -8.63
N GLY A 210 7.59 -3.34 -7.54
CA GLY A 210 8.24 -3.56 -6.25
C GLY A 210 7.28 -3.63 -5.06
N ILE A 211 7.87 -3.73 -3.87
CA ILE A 211 7.20 -3.73 -2.58
C ILE A 211 7.52 -2.43 -1.86
N LEU A 212 6.48 -1.76 -1.35
CA LEU A 212 6.61 -0.69 -0.37
C LEU A 212 6.31 -1.25 1.01
N PHE A 213 7.22 -1.04 1.95
CA PHE A 213 7.08 -1.48 3.33
C PHE A 213 7.16 -0.26 4.23
N HIS A 214 6.12 0.04 5.00
CA HIS A 214 6.17 1.05 6.05
C HIS A 214 6.20 0.35 7.40
N PHE A 215 7.26 0.57 8.16
CA PHE A 215 7.47 -0.05 9.46
C PHE A 215 7.76 1.03 10.50
N ASN A 216 6.92 1.12 11.52
CA ASN A 216 7.15 2.02 12.65
C ASN A 216 7.22 1.19 13.94
N TYR A 217 8.38 1.20 14.57
CA TYR A 217 8.64 0.51 15.83
C TYR A 217 8.59 1.50 17.00
N ASP A 218 9.40 2.56 16.95
CA ASP A 218 9.50 3.58 18.01
C ASP A 218 8.75 4.88 17.65
N PHE A 219 8.34 5.05 16.40
CA PHE A 219 7.64 6.26 15.98
C PHE A 219 6.25 6.40 16.63
N SER A 220 5.94 7.61 17.11
CA SER A 220 4.62 7.94 17.66
C SER A 220 4.05 9.20 16.98
N PRO A 221 2.86 9.13 16.36
CA PRO A 221 2.24 10.30 15.73
C PRO A 221 1.84 11.34 16.77
N GLN A 222 2.00 12.64 16.44
CA GLN A 222 1.51 13.70 17.30
C GLN A 222 0.04 14.03 16.99
N VAL A 223 -0.79 14.13 18.02
CA VAL A 223 -2.26 14.29 17.90
C VAL A 223 -2.68 15.51 17.05
N ASN A 224 -1.88 16.57 17.03
CA ASN A 224 -2.12 17.81 16.27
C ASN A 224 -1.58 17.77 14.82
N GLY A 225 -1.04 16.63 14.38
CA GLY A 225 -0.53 16.44 13.03
C GLY A 225 0.79 17.14 12.77
N THR A 226 1.58 17.52 13.78
CA THR A 226 2.86 18.20 13.56
C THR A 226 3.92 17.32 12.90
N HIS A 227 3.80 16.00 12.97
CA HIS A 227 4.65 15.04 12.23
C HIS A 227 4.56 15.23 10.72
N TRP A 228 3.46 15.82 10.24
CA TRP A 228 3.27 16.14 8.82
C TRP A 228 3.84 17.51 8.43
N ASN A 229 4.36 18.31 9.37
CA ASN A 229 4.81 19.67 9.05
C ASN A 229 5.88 19.68 7.96
N ASN A 230 5.80 20.69 7.09
CA ASN A 230 6.64 20.87 5.90
C ASN A 230 6.42 19.83 4.78
N LEU A 231 5.54 18.85 4.96
CA LEU A 231 5.13 17.92 3.91
C LEU A 231 3.89 18.45 3.17
N TYR A 232 3.80 18.17 1.88
CA TYR A 232 2.66 18.47 1.01
C TYR A 232 1.37 17.80 1.52
N ALA A 233 1.47 16.57 2.04
CA ALA A 233 0.37 15.84 2.66
C ALA A 233 -0.28 16.60 3.83
N LYS A 234 0.45 17.50 4.51
CA LYS A 234 -0.11 18.32 5.61
C LYS A 234 -1.35 19.09 5.16
N ASN A 235 -1.31 19.68 3.98
CA ASN A 235 -2.41 20.49 3.47
C ASN A 235 -3.65 19.65 3.14
N ALA A 236 -3.45 18.39 2.75
CA ALA A 236 -4.55 17.46 2.48
C ALA A 236 -5.16 16.91 3.77
N LEU A 237 -4.34 16.63 4.77
CA LEU A 237 -4.76 16.06 6.06
C LEU A 237 -5.31 17.13 7.02
N TYR A 238 -4.75 18.35 6.96
CA TYR A 238 -5.07 19.46 7.84
C TYR A 238 -5.27 20.78 7.03
N PRO A 239 -6.27 20.85 6.14
CA PRO A 239 -6.52 22.05 5.34
C PRO A 239 -6.76 23.27 6.23
N ALA A 240 -6.07 24.38 5.94
CA ALA A 240 -6.07 25.60 6.76
C ALA A 240 -5.72 25.37 8.25
N GLY A 241 -4.99 24.29 8.56
CA GLY A 241 -4.60 23.93 9.92
C GLY A 241 -5.67 23.18 10.72
N ALA A 242 -6.84 22.91 10.14
CA ALA A 242 -7.93 22.16 10.79
C ALA A 242 -7.98 20.72 10.28
N ALA A 243 -8.40 19.77 11.12
CA ALA A 243 -8.59 18.37 10.74
C ALA A 243 -9.50 18.24 9.50
N ASN A 244 -9.07 17.46 8.50
CA ASN A 244 -9.90 17.19 7.33
C ASN A 244 -11.10 16.31 7.71
N GLY A 245 -12.33 16.82 7.50
CA GLY A 245 -13.58 16.13 7.81
C GLY A 245 -13.88 14.90 6.95
N ASN A 246 -13.10 14.64 5.89
CA ASN A 246 -13.21 13.42 5.09
C ASN A 246 -12.70 12.17 5.83
N PHE A 247 -11.94 12.35 6.91
CA PHE A 247 -11.43 11.26 7.73
C PHE A 247 -11.99 11.33 9.14
N PRO A 248 -12.34 10.19 9.76
CA PRO A 248 -12.62 10.14 11.18
C PRO A 248 -11.45 10.69 12.00
N THR A 249 -11.74 11.52 12.99
CA THR A 249 -10.71 12.26 13.76
C THR A 249 -9.79 11.31 14.53
N GLU A 250 -10.33 10.18 14.99
CA GLU A 250 -9.62 9.10 15.67
C GLU A 250 -8.56 8.44 14.79
N TYR A 251 -8.79 8.32 13.48
CA TYR A 251 -7.83 7.78 12.53
C TYR A 251 -6.83 8.88 12.11
N LEU A 252 -7.32 10.09 11.83
CA LEU A 252 -6.48 11.21 11.43
C LEU A 252 -5.41 11.56 12.47
N SER A 253 -5.78 11.59 13.76
CA SER A 253 -4.84 11.89 14.86
C SER A 253 -3.73 10.86 15.04
N LYS A 254 -3.90 9.65 14.49
CA LYS A 254 -2.93 8.55 14.54
C LYS A 254 -2.33 8.24 13.16
N ALA A 255 -2.64 9.03 12.14
CA ALA A 255 -2.22 8.77 10.78
C ALA A 255 -0.71 8.95 10.63
N THR A 256 -0.04 7.91 10.14
CA THR A 256 1.39 7.92 9.79
C THR A 256 1.63 7.53 8.35
N PHE A 257 0.63 6.94 7.69
CA PHE A 257 0.61 6.71 6.26
C PHE A 257 -0.51 7.51 5.59
N TYR A 258 -0.21 8.17 4.47
CA TYR A 258 -1.21 8.85 3.65
C TYR A 258 -0.97 8.61 2.16
N GLN A 259 -2.01 8.21 1.43
CA GLN A 259 -1.95 8.05 -0.02
C GLN A 259 -3.05 8.85 -0.72
N HIS A 260 -2.66 9.68 -1.69
CA HIS A 260 -3.58 10.54 -2.43
C HIS A 260 -3.36 10.49 -3.95
N GLY A 261 -4.42 10.31 -4.73
CA GLY A 261 -4.36 10.23 -6.20
C GLY A 261 -4.47 8.81 -6.72
N ALA A 262 -4.00 8.54 -7.94
CA ALA A 262 -4.06 7.20 -8.56
C ALA A 262 -2.72 6.46 -8.47
N PHE A 263 -2.74 5.16 -8.15
CA PHE A 263 -1.53 4.35 -7.98
C PHE A 263 -1.69 2.94 -8.54
N THR A 264 -0.60 2.39 -9.08
CA THR A 264 -0.51 0.99 -9.48
C THR A 264 0.77 0.37 -8.91
N MET A 265 0.68 -0.81 -8.27
CA MET A 265 1.85 -1.53 -7.74
C MET A 265 1.76 -3.03 -8.02
N THR A 266 2.90 -3.71 -8.20
CA THR A 266 2.93 -5.16 -8.50
C THR A 266 3.43 -6.06 -7.38
N GLY A 267 4.27 -5.58 -6.45
CA GLY A 267 4.69 -6.35 -5.28
C GLY A 267 3.79 -6.10 -4.05
N GLY A 268 3.27 -4.88 -3.94
CA GLY A 268 2.28 -4.46 -2.94
C GLY A 268 2.78 -3.40 -1.93
N GLN A 269 1.91 -2.97 -1.03
CA GLN A 269 2.16 -2.13 0.16
C GLN A 269 1.97 -2.83 1.53
N ILE A 270 3.04 -3.11 2.26
CA ILE A 270 3.01 -3.68 3.62
C ILE A 270 3.06 -2.53 4.63
N LEU A 271 2.09 -2.45 5.53
CA LEU A 271 2.00 -1.38 6.53
C LEU A 271 2.03 -1.98 7.94
N ASP A 272 3.22 -2.06 8.53
CA ASP A 272 3.45 -2.50 9.90
C ASP A 272 3.60 -1.29 10.84
N ILE A 273 2.46 -0.67 11.11
CA ILE A 273 2.34 0.60 11.84
C ILE A 273 1.45 0.42 13.06
N ASN A 274 1.90 -0.41 14.01
CA ASN A 274 1.07 -0.88 15.12
C ASN A 274 0.48 0.27 15.95
N GLY A 275 -0.85 0.27 16.15
CA GLY A 275 -1.56 1.33 16.88
C GLY A 275 -1.72 2.66 16.13
N GLN A 276 -1.22 2.75 14.89
CA GLN A 276 -1.32 3.92 14.02
C GLN A 276 -2.35 3.70 12.90
N ALA A 277 -2.61 4.72 12.10
CA ALA A 277 -3.56 4.67 11.00
C ALA A 277 -2.90 4.89 9.63
N ALA A 278 -3.45 4.20 8.64
CA ALA A 278 -3.16 4.41 7.22
C ALA A 278 -4.38 5.01 6.53
N LEU A 279 -4.22 6.19 5.95
CA LEU A 279 -5.29 6.92 5.29
C LEU A 279 -5.15 6.86 3.78
N PHE A 280 -6.23 6.46 3.11
CA PHE A 280 -6.28 6.29 1.67
C PHE A 280 -7.35 7.21 1.09
N ASN A 281 -6.92 8.19 0.29
CA ASN A 281 -7.80 9.03 -0.52
C ASN A 281 -7.39 8.90 -1.99
N THR A 282 -7.64 7.71 -2.54
CA THR A 282 -6.91 7.22 -3.70
C THR A 282 -7.76 6.32 -4.59
N SER A 283 -7.40 6.27 -5.88
CA SER A 283 -7.72 5.14 -6.73
C SER A 283 -6.52 4.20 -6.77
N LEU A 284 -6.61 3.11 -6.02
CA LEU A 284 -5.57 2.09 -5.95
C LEU A 284 -5.90 0.96 -6.92
N ASN A 285 -4.95 0.62 -7.79
CA ASN A 285 -5.00 -0.51 -8.70
C ASN A 285 -3.78 -1.40 -8.47
N MET A 286 -3.89 -2.32 -7.53
CA MET A 286 -2.82 -3.27 -7.35
C MET A 286 -2.88 -4.36 -8.43
N ARG A 287 -1.73 -4.88 -8.83
CA ARG A 287 -1.60 -5.92 -9.85
C ARG A 287 -0.54 -6.92 -9.44
N TYR A 288 -0.89 -7.73 -8.43
CA TYR A 288 0.05 -8.66 -7.83
C TYR A 288 0.81 -9.47 -8.88
N ASN A 289 2.13 -9.49 -8.71
CA ASN A 289 3.05 -10.31 -9.48
C ASN A 289 4.01 -10.99 -8.48
N GLY A 290 3.81 -12.28 -8.29
CA GLY A 290 4.58 -13.13 -7.39
C GLY A 290 6.05 -13.28 -7.80
N ASP A 291 6.40 -13.07 -9.08
CA ASP A 291 7.81 -13.05 -9.49
C ASP A 291 8.50 -11.78 -8.96
N VAL A 292 7.79 -10.64 -8.96
CA VAL A 292 8.28 -9.40 -8.35
C VAL A 292 8.38 -9.52 -6.84
N PHE A 293 7.39 -10.16 -6.20
CA PHE A 293 7.46 -10.41 -4.77
C PHE A 293 8.66 -11.29 -4.43
N ARG A 294 8.85 -12.38 -5.19
CA ARG A 294 9.91 -13.35 -4.98
C ARG A 294 11.29 -12.74 -5.21
N SER A 295 11.50 -12.00 -6.28
CA SER A 295 12.77 -11.33 -6.57
C SER A 295 13.21 -10.41 -5.43
N VAL A 296 12.24 -9.75 -4.77
CA VAL A 296 12.46 -8.86 -3.63
C VAL A 296 12.63 -9.62 -2.32
N PHE A 297 11.93 -10.73 -2.13
CA PHE A 297 11.92 -11.47 -0.87
C PHE A 297 13.08 -12.46 -0.74
N ASP A 298 13.51 -13.08 -1.85
CA ASP A 298 14.49 -14.18 -1.87
C ASP A 298 15.79 -13.89 -1.09
N PRO A 299 16.38 -12.68 -1.09
CA PRO A 299 17.58 -12.41 -0.30
C PRO A 299 17.39 -12.50 1.21
N PHE A 300 16.15 -12.37 1.69
CA PHE A 300 15.81 -12.46 3.11
C PHE A 300 15.23 -13.82 3.50
N ALA A 301 15.01 -14.70 2.52
CA ALA A 301 14.45 -16.02 2.74
C ALA A 301 15.41 -16.88 3.58
N GLN A 302 15.13 -16.99 4.87
CA GLN A 302 15.84 -17.91 5.76
C GLN A 302 15.29 -19.34 5.58
N PRO A 303 16.14 -20.35 5.30
CA PRO A 303 15.72 -21.74 5.34
C PRO A 303 15.24 -22.09 6.76
N ARG A 304 13.97 -22.51 6.90
CA ARG A 304 13.42 -22.98 8.19
C ARG A 304 13.16 -24.48 8.12
N TRP A 305 13.65 -25.21 9.12
CA TRP A 305 13.38 -26.64 9.26
C TRP A 305 11.89 -26.87 9.54
N ILE A 306 11.26 -27.72 8.74
CA ILE A 306 9.86 -28.12 8.95
C ILE A 306 9.91 -29.43 9.73
N LYS A 307 9.16 -29.51 10.82
CA LYS A 307 9.02 -30.78 11.54
C LYS A 307 8.42 -31.83 10.59
N GLY A 308 9.17 -32.89 10.31
CA GLY A 308 8.79 -33.95 9.36
C GLY A 308 9.32 -33.79 7.92
N SER A 309 10.14 -32.79 7.60
CA SER A 309 10.77 -32.67 6.27
C SER A 309 12.02 -33.53 6.10
N TRP A 310 12.47 -34.19 7.17
CA TRP A 310 13.37 -35.34 7.10
C TRP A 310 12.67 -36.52 7.76
N HIS A 311 12.72 -37.66 7.07
CA HIS A 311 12.44 -38.97 7.66
C HIS A 311 13.48 -39.22 8.76
N ASP A 312 13.26 -38.71 9.97
CA ASP A 312 13.81 -39.34 11.16
C ASP A 312 12.82 -40.43 11.62
N PHE A 313 13.37 -41.60 11.91
CA PHE A 313 12.67 -42.77 12.43
C PHE A 313 13.30 -43.12 13.77
#